data_AF-A0AAU3PZ53-F1
#
_entry.id   AF-A0AAU3PZ53-F1
#
_cell.length_a   1.000
_cell.length_b   1.000
_cell.length_c   1.000
_cell.angle_alpha   90.00
_cell.angle_beta   90.00
_cell.angle_gamma   90.00
#
_symmetry.space_group_name_H-M   'P 1'
#
loop_
_entity.id
_entity.type
_entity.pdbx_description
1 polymer ?
#
loop_
_entity_poly.entity_id
_entity_poly.type
_entity_poly.pdbx_seq_one_letter_code
_entity_poly.pdbx_strand_id
1 'polypeptide(L)' 'MEEVRDAEGMGREGPKGPTRDQLYDEAGQRGIEGRSTMNKAQLAAALARKKG' A
#
# COMPACT_ATOMS: atom_id res chain seq x y z
N MET A 1 -14.86 7.48 -4.30
CA MET A 1 -13.88 6.93 -3.34
C MET A 1 -12.88 6.15 -4.17
N GLU A 2 -11.61 6.46 -3.96
CA GLU A 2 -10.47 6.49 -4.89
C GLU A 2 -10.31 5.33 -5.88
N GLU A 3 -9.84 5.71 -7.07
CA GLU A 3 -9.90 5.00 -8.35
C GLU A 3 -9.14 3.67 -8.36
N VAL A 4 -9.88 2.61 -8.68
CA VAL A 4 -9.40 1.24 -8.85
C VAL A 4 -9.15 0.96 -10.33
N ARG A 5 -8.14 1.58 -10.95
CA ARG A 5 -7.65 1.18 -12.28
C ARG A 5 -6.13 1.39 -12.34
N ASP A 6 -5.51 0.84 -13.38
CA ASP A 6 -4.10 0.99 -13.73
C ASP A 6 -3.19 -0.12 -13.20
N ALA A 7 -3.53 -1.33 -13.65
CA ALA A 7 -2.50 -2.22 -14.17
C ALA A 7 -1.88 -1.60 -15.44
N GLU A 8 -0.56 -1.74 -15.54
CA GLU A 8 0.29 -1.58 -16.74
C GLU A 8 0.62 -0.17 -17.25
N GLY A 9 1.93 0.13 -17.23
CA GLY A 9 2.61 0.77 -18.37
C GLY A 9 2.52 2.29 -18.48
N MET A 10 3.71 2.92 -18.46
CA MET A 10 4.01 4.20 -19.13
C MET A 10 3.31 5.48 -18.62
N GLY A 11 4.04 6.21 -17.78
CA GLY A 11 4.22 7.65 -17.92
C GLY A 11 2.97 8.52 -17.80
N ARG A 12 2.48 8.72 -16.59
CA ARG A 12 1.75 9.93 -16.15
C ARG A 12 2.12 10.17 -14.70
N GLU A 13 2.25 11.42 -14.30
CA GLU A 13 2.53 11.85 -12.93
C GLU A 13 1.52 11.25 -11.95
N GLY A 14 1.79 10.02 -11.50
CA GLY A 14 0.94 9.27 -10.59
C GLY A 14 1.05 9.83 -9.16
N PRO A 15 0.07 9.53 -8.29
CA PRO A 15 0.07 9.99 -6.91
C PRO A 15 1.41 9.64 -6.24
N LYS A 16 1.90 10.59 -5.45
CA LYS A 16 3.28 10.75 -4.95
C LYS A 16 3.78 9.64 -3.98
N GLY A 17 3.44 8.37 -4.21
CA GLY A 17 3.81 7.23 -3.38
C GLY A 17 2.90 6.01 -3.58
N PRO A 18 3.19 4.89 -2.89
CA PRO A 18 2.45 3.65 -3.05
C PRO A 18 0.96 3.81 -2.70
N THR A 19 0.11 3.06 -3.38
CA THR A 19 -1.34 3.05 -3.12
C THR A 19 -1.67 2.25 -1.86
N ARG A 20 -2.90 2.41 -1.33
CA ARG A 20 -3.32 1.62 -0.15
C ARG A 20 -3.28 0.12 -0.45
N ASP A 21 -3.72 -0.28 -1.63
CA ASP A 21 -3.75 -1.69 -2.04
C ASP A 21 -2.34 -2.28 -2.15
N GLN A 22 -1.39 -1.53 -2.72
CA GLN A 22 0.03 -1.94 -2.72
C GLN A 22 0.56 -2.17 -1.30
N LEU A 23 0.25 -1.26 -0.37
CA LEU A 23 0.66 -1.41 1.03
C LEU A 23 -0.11 -2.55 1.73
N TYR A 24 -1.35 -2.81 1.34
CA TYR A 24 -2.17 -3.89 1.89
C TYR A 24 -1.63 -5.26 1.50
N ASP A 25 -1.32 -5.44 0.22
CA ASP A 25 -0.74 -6.67 -0.32
C ASP A 25 0.64 -6.92 0.27
N GLU A 26 1.50 -5.89 0.32
CA GLU A 26 2.82 -5.99 0.94
C GLU A 26 2.72 -6.30 2.44
N ALA A 27 1.77 -5.68 3.15
CA ALA A 27 1.50 -5.99 4.54
C ALA A 27 1.05 -7.46 4.71
N GLY A 28 0.27 -7.99 3.77
CA GLY A 28 -0.10 -9.40 3.71
C GLY A 28 1.11 -10.32 3.50
N GLN A 29 1.94 -10.02 2.50
CA GLN A 29 3.16 -10.79 2.19
C GLN A 29 4.14 -10.82 3.36
N ARG A 30 4.26 -9.70 4.08
CA ARG A 30 5.10 -9.62 5.27
C ARG A 30 4.42 -10.19 6.51
N GLY A 31 3.15 -10.61 6.48
CA GLY A 31 2.44 -11.14 7.64
C GLY A 31 2.20 -10.08 8.73
N ILE A 32 1.73 -8.90 8.34
CA ILE A 32 1.26 -7.85 9.27
C ILE A 32 -0.18 -8.18 9.66
N GLU A 33 -0.38 -8.47 10.94
CA GLU A 33 -1.69 -8.72 11.51
C GLU A 33 -2.48 -7.40 11.68
N GLY A 34 -3.80 -7.47 11.56
CA GLY A 34 -4.65 -6.27 11.62
C GLY A 34 -4.60 -5.38 10.37
N ARG A 35 -3.89 -5.76 9.30
CA ARG A 35 -3.82 -5.00 8.04
C ARG A 35 -5.18 -4.64 7.42
N SER A 36 -6.22 -5.43 7.68
CA SER A 36 -7.61 -5.17 7.21
C SER A 36 -8.29 -3.98 7.89
N THR A 37 -7.84 -3.60 9.08
CA THR A 37 -8.35 -2.42 9.79
C THR A 37 -7.45 -1.20 9.60
N MET A 38 -6.27 -1.39 9.01
CA MET A 38 -5.28 -0.32 8.81
C MET A 38 -5.62 0.54 7.59
N ASN A 39 -5.51 1.84 7.75
CA ASN A 39 -5.53 2.79 6.65
C ASN A 39 -4.17 2.87 5.94
N LYS A 40 -4.09 3.63 4.84
CA LYS A 40 -2.87 3.81 4.04
C LYS A 40 -1.64 4.21 4.89
N ALA A 41 -1.80 5.16 5.80
CA ALA A 41 -0.71 5.65 6.64
C ALA A 41 -0.26 4.59 7.66
N GLN A 42 -1.21 3.86 8.25
CA GLN A 42 -0.92 2.77 9.19
C GLN A 42 -0.24 1.59 8.50
N LEU A 43 -0.66 1.20 7.30
CA LEU A 43 0.00 0.17 6.51
C LEU A 43 1.44 0.58 6.18
N ALA A 44 1.66 1.81 5.72
CA ALA A 44 3.00 2.33 5.45
C ALA A 44 3.89 2.33 6.70
N ALA A 45 3.37 2.77 7.84
CA ALA A 45 4.09 2.76 9.11
C ALA A 45 4.41 1.34 9.59
N ALA A 46 3.46 0.41 9.50
CA ALA A 46 3.65 -0.98 9.89
C ALA A 46 4.69 -1.67 8.99
N LEU A 47 4.67 -1.40 7.69
CA LEU A 47 5.67 -1.87 6.73
C LEU A 47 7.06 -1.29 7.00
N ALA A 48 7.15 -0.01 7.35
CA ALA A 48 8.42 0.62 7.74
C ALA A 48 8.99 -0.04 9.01
N ARG A 49 8.14 -0.31 10.00
CA ARG A 49 8.52 -1.00 11.25
C ARG A 49 8.98 -2.44 11.03
N LYS A 50 8.42 -3.14 10.04
CA LYS A 50 8.82 -4.51 9.69
C LYS A 50 10.04 -4.60 8.75
N LYS A 51 10.47 -3.48 8.16
CA LYS A 51 11.70 -3.41 7.32
C LYS A 51 12.97 -3.18 8.16
N GLY A 52 12.82 -2.92 9.46
CA GLY A 52 13.92 -2.85 10.42
C GLY A 52 14.30 -4.21 10.98
#